data_AF-A0A7Y2MHM7-F1
#
_entry.id   AF-A0A7Y2MHM7-F1
#
_cell.length_a   1.000
_cell.length_b   1.000
_cell.length_c   1.000
_cell.angle_alpha   90.00
_cell.angle_beta   90.00
_cell.angle_gamma   90.00
#
_symmetry.space_group_name_H-M   'P 1'
#
loop_
_entity.id
_entity.type
_entity.pdbx_description
1 polymer ?
#
loop_
_entity_poly.entity_id
_entity_poly.type
_entity_poly.pdbx_seq_one_letter_code
_entity_poly.pdbx_strand_id
1 'polypeptide(L)'
;VRAISAARNRAYLDEVISSAQTWLPTVRQLRPQHSWDNVVRILNRKGHDWTVERLRRAIHRMVRERLAEPELLGRSPRRPPEDNLMKLVAAIAIADPDLSLREIAAQLDQMHERPPRGGRKWQPSSVRALLDEARRFGLFRP
;
A
#
# COMPACT_ATOMS: atom_id res chain seq x y z
N VAL A 1 -9.80 34.17 13.47
CA VAL A 1 -9.52 33.05 12.52
C VAL A 1 -9.16 31.71 13.20
N ARG A 2 -8.48 31.66 14.36
CA ARG A 2 -8.09 30.38 15.01
C ARG A 2 -9.24 29.52 15.60
N ALA A 3 -10.31 30.12 16.10
CA ALA A 3 -11.40 29.38 16.78
C ALA A 3 -12.25 28.50 15.84
N ILE A 4 -12.49 28.97 14.60
CA ILE A 4 -13.31 28.24 13.60
C ILE A 4 -12.57 26.99 13.08
N SER A 5 -11.23 27.08 12.94
CA SER A 5 -10.38 25.95 12.55
C SER A 5 -10.38 24.83 13.60
N ALA A 6 -10.36 25.18 14.89
CA ALA A 6 -10.38 24.21 15.98
C ALA A 6 -11.70 23.44 16.07
N ALA A 7 -12.84 24.11 15.87
CA ALA A 7 -14.17 23.49 15.90
C ALA A 7 -14.39 22.52 14.71
N ARG A 8 -14.04 22.94 13.48
CA ARG A 8 -14.10 22.06 12.29
C ARG A 8 -13.18 20.84 12.43
N ASN A 9 -11.99 21.04 12.99
CA ASN A 9 -11.06 19.97 13.26
C ASN A 9 -11.56 18.99 14.34
N ARG A 10 -12.53 19.35 15.19
CA ARG A 10 -13.09 18.49 16.23
C ARG A 10 -14.25 17.65 15.69
N ALA A 11 -15.19 18.27 14.98
CA ALA A 11 -16.31 17.58 14.35
C ALA A 11 -15.86 16.54 13.30
N TYR A 12 -14.89 16.90 12.45
CA TYR A 12 -14.26 15.98 11.51
C TYR A 12 -13.61 14.78 12.21
N LEU A 13 -13.12 14.99 13.43
CA LEU A 13 -12.44 13.97 14.20
C LEU A 13 -13.40 13.00 14.87
N ASP A 14 -14.53 13.49 15.37
CA ASP A 14 -15.56 12.66 15.96
C ASP A 14 -16.17 11.73 14.90
N GLU A 15 -16.32 12.22 13.65
CA GLU A 15 -16.69 11.40 12.50
C GLU A 15 -15.63 10.33 12.17
N VAL A 16 -14.34 10.71 12.19
CA VAL A 16 -13.21 9.80 11.99
C VAL A 16 -13.15 8.72 13.07
N ILE A 17 -13.42 9.08 14.34
CA ILE A 17 -13.45 8.14 15.46
C ILE A 17 -14.68 7.22 15.34
N SER A 18 -15.84 7.77 14.98
CA SER A 18 -17.08 7.00 14.77
C SER A 18 -16.92 5.95 13.66
N SER A 19 -16.20 6.30 12.58
CA SER A 19 -15.90 5.37 11.49
C SER A 19 -14.67 4.48 11.75
N ALA A 20 -13.94 4.68 12.86
CA ALA A 20 -12.69 3.96 13.12
C ALA A 20 -12.86 2.43 13.11
N GLN A 21 -14.00 1.91 13.55
CA GLN A 21 -14.26 0.48 13.58
C GLN A 21 -14.23 -0.17 12.19
N THR A 22 -14.53 0.58 11.12
CA THR A 22 -14.55 0.01 9.76
C THR A 22 -13.16 -0.08 9.12
N TRP A 23 -12.24 0.83 9.47
CA TRP A 23 -10.95 0.94 8.80
C TRP A 23 -9.73 0.66 9.70
N LEU A 24 -9.81 0.91 11.02
CA LEU A 24 -8.70 0.75 11.95
C LEU A 24 -8.16 -0.69 12.04
N PRO A 25 -8.99 -1.76 12.01
CA PRO A 25 -8.48 -3.13 12.00
C PRO A 25 -7.60 -3.42 10.77
N THR A 26 -7.97 -2.87 9.60
CA THR A 26 -7.17 -3.01 8.38
C THR A 26 -5.85 -2.26 8.50
N VAL A 27 -5.84 -1.08 9.10
CA VAL A 27 -4.61 -0.32 9.35
C VAL A 27 -3.68 -1.06 10.31
N ARG A 28 -4.21 -1.63 11.40
CA ARG A 28 -3.45 -2.45 12.36
C ARG A 28 -2.81 -3.68 11.72
N GLN A 29 -3.52 -4.32 10.80
CA GLN A 29 -3.00 -5.47 10.07
C GLN A 29 -1.86 -5.09 9.11
N LEU A 30 -1.93 -3.90 8.51
CA LEU A 30 -0.98 -3.48 7.48
C LEU A 30 0.24 -2.71 8.01
N ARG A 31 0.09 -2.01 9.13
CA ARG A 31 1.18 -1.24 9.76
C ARG A 31 1.82 -2.08 10.86
N PRO A 32 3.14 -1.96 11.07
CA PRO A 32 4.08 -1.04 10.43
C PRO A 32 4.65 -1.55 9.09
N GLN A 33 4.32 -2.76 8.65
CA GLN A 33 4.96 -3.44 7.51
C GLN A 33 4.79 -2.71 6.17
N HIS A 34 3.65 -2.04 5.95
CA HIS A 34 3.35 -1.34 4.70
C HIS A 34 3.42 0.19 4.81
N SER A 35 3.75 0.85 3.69
CA SER A 35 3.70 2.32 3.60
C SER A 35 2.28 2.86 3.68
N TRP A 36 2.13 4.10 4.13
CA TRP A 36 0.84 4.78 4.18
C TRP A 36 0.12 4.83 2.82
N ASP A 37 0.82 5.04 1.70
CA ASP A 37 0.23 4.98 0.36
C ASP A 37 -0.45 3.65 0.06
N ASN A 38 0.16 2.54 0.49
CA ASN A 38 -0.42 1.22 0.24
C ASN A 38 -1.64 0.97 1.12
N VAL A 39 -1.56 1.38 2.39
CA VAL A 39 -2.70 1.31 3.32
C VAL A 39 -3.89 2.09 2.77
N VAL A 40 -3.68 3.32 2.32
CA VAL A 40 -4.73 4.16 1.73
C VAL A 40 -5.32 3.51 0.48
N ARG A 41 -4.48 2.98 -0.41
CA ARG A 41 -4.98 2.31 -1.62
C ARG A 41 -5.89 1.12 -1.28
N ILE A 42 -5.51 0.31 -0.29
CA ILE A 42 -6.31 -0.84 0.14
C ILE A 42 -7.62 -0.38 0.78
N LEU A 43 -7.57 0.64 1.65
CA LEU A 43 -8.77 1.21 2.25
C LEU A 43 -9.72 1.77 1.20
N ASN A 44 -9.20 2.48 0.20
CA ASN A 44 -10.05 3.09 -0.82
C ASN A 44 -10.72 2.05 -1.73
N ARG A 45 -10.08 0.90 -1.93
CA ARG A 45 -10.71 -0.23 -2.63
C ARG A 45 -11.80 -0.92 -1.84
N LYS A 46 -11.77 -0.83 -0.51
CA LYS A 46 -12.85 -1.30 0.36
C LYS A 46 -14.01 -0.29 0.42
N GLY A 47 -14.00 0.74 -0.43
CA GLY A 47 -15.08 1.74 -0.51
C GLY A 47 -14.88 2.94 0.42
N HIS A 48 -13.72 3.08 1.06
CA HIS A 48 -13.39 4.30 1.79
C HIS A 48 -12.83 5.38 0.84
N ASP A 49 -12.74 6.60 1.34
CA ASP A 49 -12.08 7.69 0.61
C ASP A 49 -11.09 8.40 1.54
N TRP A 50 -9.88 7.87 1.61
CA TRP A 50 -8.78 8.42 2.39
C TRP A 50 -7.70 9.00 1.48
N THR A 51 -7.05 10.06 1.96
CA THR A 51 -5.74 10.49 1.48
C THR A 51 -4.68 10.13 2.53
N VAL A 52 -3.42 9.98 2.11
CA VAL A 52 -2.30 9.64 3.01
C VAL A 52 -2.20 10.60 4.18
N GLU A 53 -2.22 11.90 3.90
CA GLU A 53 -2.13 12.94 4.93
C GLU A 53 -3.35 12.97 5.85
N ARG A 54 -4.52 12.62 5.33
CA ARG A 54 -5.77 12.57 6.11
C ARG A 54 -5.77 11.37 7.07
N LEU A 55 -5.34 10.19 6.60
CA LEU A 55 -5.23 8.99 7.42
C LEU A 55 -4.13 9.12 8.48
N ARG A 56 -2.97 9.67 8.11
CA ARG A 56 -1.85 9.88 9.05
C ARG A 56 -2.24 10.85 10.18
N ARG A 57 -2.94 11.95 9.86
CA ARG A 57 -3.45 12.90 10.86
C ARG A 57 -4.49 12.26 11.79
N ALA A 58 -5.40 11.45 11.24
CA ALA A 58 -6.38 10.70 12.04
C ALA A 58 -5.69 9.79 13.07
N ILE A 59 -4.76 8.95 12.61
CA ILE A 59 -4.06 7.99 13.48
C ILE A 59 -3.17 8.71 14.50
N HIS A 60 -2.48 9.77 14.09
CA HIS A 60 -1.66 10.57 15.02
C HIS A 60 -2.49 11.13 16.18
N ARG A 61 -3.73 11.53 15.90
CA ARG A 61 -4.64 12.05 16.91
C ARG A 61 -5.25 10.93 17.77
N MET A 62 -5.60 9.78 17.19
CA MET A 62 -6.04 8.61 17.95
C MET A 62 -4.95 8.09 18.90
N VAL A 63 -3.69 8.08 18.49
CA VAL A 63 -2.55 7.73 19.36
C VAL A 63 -2.42 8.72 20.52
N ARG A 64 -2.61 10.03 20.26
CA ARG A 64 -2.62 11.06 21.31
C ARG A 64 -3.73 10.84 22.34
N GLU A 65 -4.91 10.42 21.90
CA GLU A 65 -6.05 10.07 22.75
C GLU A 65 -5.99 8.63 23.32
N ARG A 66 -4.89 7.89 23.10
CA ARG A 66 -4.70 6.48 23.51
C ARG A 66 -5.72 5.49 22.92
N LEU A 67 -6.37 5.85 21.82
CA LEU A 67 -7.33 5.01 21.08
C LEU A 67 -6.67 4.09 20.03
N ALA A 68 -5.39 4.30 19.73
CA ALA A 68 -4.62 3.51 18.77
C ALA A 68 -3.19 3.28 19.25
N GLU A 69 -2.54 2.20 18.81
CA GLU A 69 -1.15 1.91 19.19
C GLU A 69 -0.18 2.91 18.54
N PRO A 70 0.80 3.46 19.29
CA PRO A 70 1.81 4.36 18.75
C PRO A 70 2.71 3.68 17.70
N GLU A 71 2.83 2.35 17.75
CA GLU A 71 3.59 1.54 16.81
C GLU A 71 3.10 1.68 15.36
N LEU A 72 1.82 2.02 15.16
CA LEU A 72 1.25 2.29 13.84
C LEU A 72 1.90 3.49 13.15
N LEU A 73 2.40 4.46 13.94
CA LEU A 73 3.16 5.62 13.45
C LEU A 73 4.63 5.30 13.20
N GLY A 74 5.12 4.15 13.68
CA GLY A 74 6.51 3.72 13.54
C GLY A 74 6.94 3.69 12.08
N ARG A 75 8.18 4.07 11.77
CA ARG A 75 8.65 4.13 10.37
C ARG A 75 8.44 2.77 9.70
N SER A 76 7.78 2.75 8.53
CA SER A 76 7.70 1.53 7.72
C SER A 76 9.13 1.04 7.47
N PRO A 77 9.44 -0.26 7.60
CA PRO A 77 10.73 -0.77 7.19
C PRO A 77 11.00 -0.33 5.74
N ARG A 78 12.26 -0.02 5.42
CA ARG A 78 12.64 0.33 4.05
C ARG A 78 12.16 -0.80 3.16
N ARG A 79 11.30 -0.46 2.20
CA ARG A 79 10.75 -1.44 1.27
C ARG A 79 11.90 -2.18 0.61
N PRO A 80 11.90 -3.52 0.63
CA PRO A 80 12.90 -4.26 -0.10
C PRO A 80 12.78 -3.92 -1.60
N PRO A 81 13.86 -4.02 -2.38
CA PRO A 81 13.87 -3.76 -3.83
C PRO A 81 12.74 -4.48 -4.59
N GLU A 82 12.27 -5.60 -4.03
CA GLU A 82 11.19 -6.45 -4.49
C GLU A 82 9.85 -5.70 -4.69
N ASP A 83 9.56 -4.66 -3.88
CA ASP A 83 8.35 -3.85 -4.02
C ASP A 83 8.36 -2.97 -5.29
N ASN A 84 9.54 -2.57 -5.76
CA ASN A 84 9.68 -1.83 -7.01
C ASN A 84 9.48 -2.78 -8.21
N LEU A 85 10.07 -3.98 -8.10
CA LEU A 85 9.91 -5.04 -9.09
C LEU A 85 8.46 -5.49 -9.22
N MET A 86 7.74 -5.65 -8.11
CA MET A 86 6.32 -5.96 -8.11
C MET A 86 5.50 -4.94 -8.90
N LYS A 87 5.74 -3.63 -8.68
CA LYS A 87 5.05 -2.56 -9.40
C LYS A 87 5.39 -2.57 -10.89
N LEU A 88 6.66 -2.77 -11.23
CA LEU A 88 7.12 -2.84 -12.61
C LEU A 88 6.46 -4.02 -13.35
N VAL A 89 6.47 -5.20 -12.74
CA VAL A 89 5.82 -6.41 -13.28
C VAL A 89 4.32 -6.20 -13.47
N ALA A 90 3.64 -5.60 -12.48
CA ALA A 90 2.22 -5.28 -12.60
C ALA A 90 1.95 -4.27 -13.73
N ALA A 91 2.82 -3.26 -13.91
CA ALA A 91 2.68 -2.27 -14.98
C ALA A 91 2.87 -2.90 -16.37
N ILE A 92 3.86 -3.79 -16.55
CA ILE A 92 4.06 -4.53 -17.80
C ILE A 92 2.82 -5.38 -18.12
N ALA A 93 2.32 -6.13 -17.14
CA ALA A 93 1.14 -6.99 -17.34
C ALA A 93 -0.17 -6.21 -17.60
N ILE A 94 -0.28 -4.97 -17.12
CA ILE A 94 -1.41 -4.08 -17.45
C ILE A 94 -1.26 -3.50 -18.85
N ALA A 95 -0.04 -3.15 -19.25
CA ALA A 95 0.24 -2.58 -20.56
C ALA A 95 0.00 -3.58 -21.68
N ASP A 96 0.24 -4.87 -21.43
CA ASP A 96 0.03 -5.94 -22.39
C ASP A 96 -0.48 -7.22 -21.68
N PRO A 97 -1.81 -7.42 -21.62
CA PRO A 97 -2.43 -8.50 -20.86
C PRO A 97 -2.30 -9.88 -21.52
N ASP A 98 -1.94 -9.94 -22.80
CA ASP A 98 -1.77 -11.19 -23.55
C ASP A 98 -0.36 -11.79 -23.36
N LEU A 99 0.57 -11.04 -22.77
CA LEU A 99 1.92 -11.54 -22.50
C LEU A 99 1.91 -12.71 -21.50
N SER A 100 2.57 -13.78 -21.89
CA SER A 100 2.86 -14.89 -20.98
C SER A 100 3.85 -14.47 -19.89
N LEU A 101 3.78 -15.15 -18.74
CA LEU A 101 4.74 -14.96 -17.65
C LEU A 101 6.21 -15.10 -18.07
N ARG A 102 6.47 -15.89 -19.12
CA ARG A 102 7.80 -16.10 -19.68
C ARG A 102 8.27 -14.91 -20.51
N GLU A 103 7.38 -14.26 -21.24
CA GLU A 103 7.69 -13.06 -22.01
C GLU A 103 7.91 -11.86 -21.10
N ILE A 104 7.09 -11.71 -20.04
CA ILE A 104 7.32 -10.69 -19.01
C ILE A 104 8.69 -10.88 -18.35
N ALA A 105 9.09 -12.13 -18.04
CA ALA A 105 10.43 -12.42 -17.54
C ALA A 105 11.53 -12.02 -18.52
N ALA A 106 11.36 -12.32 -19.81
CA ALA A 106 12.32 -11.96 -20.85
C ALA A 106 12.46 -10.44 -21.01
N GLN A 107 11.35 -9.71 -20.90
CA GLN A 107 11.34 -8.24 -20.94
C GLN A 107 12.08 -7.63 -19.74
N LEU A 108 11.89 -8.18 -18.53
CA LEU A 108 12.63 -7.73 -17.34
C LEU A 108 14.14 -7.99 -17.45
N ASP A 109 14.52 -9.14 -18.04
CA ASP A 109 15.93 -9.43 -18.35
C ASP A 109 16.52 -8.40 -19.34
N GLN A 110 15.76 -8.01 -20.39
CA GLN A 110 16.18 -6.98 -21.35
C GLN A 110 16.29 -5.58 -20.73
N MET A 111 15.45 -5.29 -19.73
CA MET A 111 15.51 -4.04 -18.96
C MET A 111 16.69 -4.00 -17.97
N HIS A 112 17.51 -5.06 -17.91
CA HIS A 112 18.64 -5.21 -16.98
C HIS A 112 18.24 -5.16 -15.50
N GLU A 113 16.97 -5.47 -15.20
CA GLU A 113 16.47 -5.54 -13.82
C GLU A 113 16.95 -6.84 -13.16
N ARG A 114 17.42 -6.74 -11.91
CA ARG A 114 17.90 -7.94 -11.20
C ARG A 114 16.75 -8.69 -10.54
N PRO A 115 16.65 -10.02 -10.69
CA PRO A 115 15.70 -10.82 -9.95
C PRO A 115 15.85 -10.63 -8.43
N PRO A 116 14.75 -10.63 -7.66
CA PRO A 116 14.77 -10.35 -6.23
C PRO A 116 15.65 -11.32 -5.44
N ARG A 117 15.73 -12.58 -5.88
CA ARG A 117 16.56 -13.64 -5.26
C ARG A 117 18.00 -13.72 -5.80
N GLY A 118 18.48 -12.68 -6.48
CA GLY A 118 19.88 -12.60 -6.96
C GLY A 118 20.25 -13.57 -8.07
N GLY A 119 19.27 -14.16 -8.76
CA GLY A 119 19.50 -15.03 -9.92
C GLY A 119 20.04 -14.25 -11.14
N ARG A 120 20.74 -14.93 -12.05
CA ARG A 120 21.26 -14.34 -13.30
C ARG A 120 20.19 -14.04 -14.36
N LYS A 121 19.01 -14.68 -14.27
CA LYS A 121 17.89 -14.52 -15.20
C LYS A 121 16.57 -14.53 -14.47
N TRP A 122 15.60 -13.79 -14.99
CA TRP A 122 14.22 -13.82 -14.51
C TRP A 122 13.57 -15.18 -14.75
N GLN A 123 12.94 -15.71 -13.70
CA GLN A 123 12.18 -16.95 -13.78
C GLN A 123 10.68 -16.63 -13.88
N PRO A 124 9.91 -17.33 -14.73
CA PRO A 124 8.46 -17.12 -14.83
C PRO A 124 7.74 -17.30 -13.48
N SER A 125 8.25 -18.17 -12.60
CA SER A 125 7.73 -18.38 -11.25
C SER A 125 7.90 -17.16 -10.34
N SER A 126 9.01 -16.43 -10.46
CA SER A 126 9.24 -15.17 -9.73
C SER A 126 8.29 -14.08 -10.21
N VAL A 127 8.07 -13.98 -11.52
CA VAL A 127 7.09 -13.06 -12.11
C VAL A 127 5.68 -13.38 -11.61
N ARG A 128 5.31 -14.67 -11.57
CA ARG A 128 4.04 -15.10 -11.00
C ARG A 128 3.87 -14.71 -9.54
N ALA A 129 4.89 -14.94 -8.72
CA ALA A 129 4.84 -14.58 -7.30
C ALA A 129 4.61 -13.07 -7.12
N LEU A 130 5.30 -12.24 -7.91
CA LEU A 130 5.12 -10.78 -7.91
C LEU A 130 3.75 -10.36 -8.44
N LEU A 131 3.19 -11.04 -9.44
CA LEU A 131 1.83 -10.76 -9.93
C LEU A 131 0.76 -11.20 -8.93
N ASP A 132 0.92 -12.34 -8.28
CA ASP A 132 0.01 -12.81 -7.24
C ASP A 132 0.06 -11.88 -6.02
N GLU A 133 1.24 -11.38 -5.68
CA GLU A 133 1.42 -10.34 -4.68
C GLU A 133 0.77 -9.02 -5.12
N ALA A 134 1.00 -8.57 -6.36
CA ALA A 134 0.33 -7.40 -6.93
C ALA A 134 -1.20 -7.54 -6.93
N ARG A 135 -1.75 -8.74 -7.18
CA ARG A 135 -3.19 -9.04 -7.09
C ARG A 135 -3.71 -8.98 -5.66
N ARG A 136 -2.99 -9.51 -4.68
CA ARG A 136 -3.34 -9.36 -3.25
C ARG A 136 -3.38 -7.89 -2.85
N PHE A 137 -2.45 -7.10 -3.40
CA PHE A 137 -2.43 -5.65 -3.26
C PHE A 137 -3.37 -4.92 -4.24
N GLY A 138 -4.17 -5.65 -5.03
CA GLY A 138 -5.08 -5.25 -6.12
C GLY A 138 -4.47 -4.33 -7.18
N LEU A 139 -3.15 -4.15 -7.18
CA LEU A 139 -2.41 -3.34 -8.16
C LEU A 139 -2.62 -3.83 -9.59
N PHE A 140 -2.95 -5.11 -9.73
CA PHE A 140 -3.31 -5.77 -10.97
C PHE A 140 -4.66 -6.48 -10.78
N ARG A 141 -5.54 -6.38 -11.77
CA ARG A 141 -6.77 -7.18 -11.91
C ARG A 141 -6.76 -7.75 -13.33
N PRO A 142 -6.93 -9.07 -13.52
CA PRO A 142 -6.99 -9.67 -14.84
C PRO A 142 -8.23 -9.20 -15.62
#